data_AF-X0X3M5-F1
#
_entry.id   AF-X0X3M5-F1
#
_cell.length_a   1.000
_cell.length_b   1.000
_cell.length_c   1.000
_cell.angle_alpha   90.00
_cell.angle_beta   90.00
_cell.angle_gamma   90.00
#
_symmetry.space_group_name_H-M   'P 1'
#
loop_
_entity.id
_entity.type
_entity.pdbx_description
1 polymer ?
#
loop_
_entity_poly.entity_id
_entity_poly.type
_entity_poly.pdbx_seq_one_letter_code
_entity_poly.pdbx_strand_id
1 'polypeptide(L)'
;MSRRTLGFVLLFLLVSGVLVAHCAHYWPFLSDDALISLRYARRLNEGLGLTWTGNERVEGYTDLLWVLLTALPGRLGLDLIWTARVLDFIGALLAILMVSLSPESLQPSRTRLLTGGLALALSAPVAVWAIGGLEHGFMLGVLAAALLFLNRALQDDKPATRNWLLVGLLLAILSLLRADGPVLALGVGLGVILSGSISGFRQTARRVGLLAALPCCFVAAQLVFRLLYYGEWIPNSAL
;
A
#
# COMPACT_ATOMS: atom_id res chain seq x y z
N MET A 1 20.93 -20.57 -11.76
CA MET A 1 19.52 -20.51 -11.28
C MET A 1 18.94 -21.92 -11.28
N SER A 2 18.27 -22.37 -10.20
CA SER A 2 17.70 -23.73 -10.17
C SER A 2 16.55 -23.87 -11.18
N ARG A 3 16.32 -25.07 -11.74
CA ARG A 3 15.17 -25.33 -12.65
C ARG A 3 13.82 -24.96 -12.01
N ARG A 4 13.71 -25.10 -10.67
CA ARG A 4 12.51 -24.72 -9.91
C ARG A 4 12.29 -23.21 -9.93
N THR A 5 13.34 -22.44 -9.62
CA THR A 5 13.35 -20.97 -9.64
C THR A 5 13.03 -20.43 -11.02
N LEU A 6 13.68 -20.96 -12.07
CA LEU A 6 13.40 -20.54 -13.45
C LEU A 6 11.93 -20.74 -13.82
N GLY A 7 11.37 -21.92 -13.52
CA GLY A 7 9.96 -22.17 -13.82
C GLY A 7 8.99 -21.31 -13.00
N PHE A 8 9.36 -20.88 -11.78
CA PHE A 8 8.55 -19.89 -11.05
C PHE A 8 8.63 -18.52 -11.71
N VAL A 9 9.83 -18.05 -12.08
CA VAL A 9 10.02 -16.75 -12.74
C VAL A 9 9.24 -16.69 -14.06
N LEU A 10 9.35 -17.72 -14.90
CA LEU A 10 8.59 -17.79 -16.16
C LEU A 10 7.08 -17.75 -15.92
N LEU A 11 6.59 -18.45 -14.90
CA LEU A 11 5.18 -18.45 -14.55
C LEU A 11 4.74 -17.09 -13.98
N PHE A 12 5.57 -16.44 -13.18
CA PHE A 12 5.30 -15.12 -12.65
C PHE A 12 5.23 -14.09 -13.77
N LEU A 13 6.14 -14.16 -14.75
CA LEU A 13 6.08 -13.33 -15.95
C LEU A 13 4.81 -13.60 -16.77
N LEU A 14 4.37 -14.86 -16.87
CA LEU A 14 3.11 -15.20 -17.54
C LEU A 14 1.91 -14.57 -16.83
N VAL A 15 1.79 -14.73 -15.50
CA VAL A 15 0.69 -14.12 -14.72
C VAL A 15 0.75 -12.59 -14.76
N SER A 16 1.95 -12.01 -14.72
CA SER A 16 2.15 -10.57 -14.90
C SER A 16 1.69 -10.12 -16.29
N GLY A 17 1.97 -10.90 -17.34
CA GLY A 17 1.48 -10.67 -18.70
C GLY A 17 -0.04 -10.72 -18.81
N VAL A 18 -0.70 -11.60 -18.05
CA VAL A 18 -2.17 -11.62 -17.93
C VAL A 18 -2.67 -10.31 -17.31
N LEU A 19 -2.07 -9.84 -16.21
CA LEU A 19 -2.42 -8.56 -15.62
C LEU A 19 -2.21 -7.39 -16.61
N VAL A 20 -1.09 -7.38 -17.35
CA VAL A 20 -0.83 -6.36 -18.39
C VAL A 20 -1.92 -6.36 -19.46
N ALA A 21 -2.26 -7.53 -20.00
CA ALA A 21 -3.31 -7.66 -21.01
C ALA A 21 -4.68 -7.20 -20.47
N HIS A 22 -4.97 -7.50 -19.20
CA HIS A 22 -6.20 -7.07 -18.54
C HIS A 22 -6.22 -5.55 -18.30
N CYS A 23 -5.10 -4.95 -17.87
CA CYS A 23 -4.96 -3.49 -17.75
C CYS A 23 -5.14 -2.82 -19.13
N ALA A 24 -4.62 -3.42 -20.19
CA ALA A 24 -4.75 -2.91 -21.55
C ALA A 24 -6.21 -2.81 -22.02
N HIS A 25 -7.10 -3.66 -21.50
CA HIS A 25 -8.55 -3.55 -21.76
C HIS A 25 -9.15 -2.24 -21.22
N TYR A 26 -8.65 -1.75 -20.09
CA TYR A 26 -9.09 -0.50 -19.48
C TYR A 26 -8.30 0.71 -19.98
N TRP A 27 -7.28 0.53 -20.80
CA TRP A 27 -6.47 1.64 -21.31
C TRP A 27 -7.31 2.58 -22.21
N PRO A 28 -7.17 3.91 -22.13
CA PRO A 28 -6.22 4.69 -21.32
C PRO A 28 -6.83 5.24 -20.01
N PHE A 29 -7.70 4.49 -19.32
CA PHE A 29 -8.38 4.94 -18.09
C PHE A 29 -7.42 5.57 -17.09
N LEU A 30 -7.80 6.75 -16.61
CA LEU A 30 -7.16 7.48 -15.52
C LEU A 30 -8.32 8.03 -14.68
N SER A 31 -8.28 7.80 -13.37
CA SER A 31 -9.27 8.40 -12.49
C SER A 31 -9.03 9.91 -12.45
N ASP A 32 -10.11 10.68 -12.57
CA ASP A 32 -10.12 12.12 -12.37
C ASP A 32 -9.65 12.51 -10.97
N ASP A 33 -9.99 11.73 -9.94
CA ASP A 33 -9.50 11.90 -8.57
C ASP A 33 -7.97 11.87 -8.49
N ALA A 34 -7.29 11.07 -9.34
CA ALA A 34 -5.83 11.03 -9.36
C ALA A 34 -5.21 12.40 -9.67
N LEU A 35 -5.89 13.23 -10.48
CA LEU A 35 -5.40 14.56 -10.84
C LEU A 35 -5.31 15.49 -9.63
N ILE A 36 -6.05 15.23 -8.56
CA ILE A 36 -5.95 15.99 -7.31
C ILE A 36 -4.55 15.78 -6.72
N SER A 37 -4.18 14.53 -6.46
CA SER A 37 -2.88 14.16 -5.88
C SER A 37 -1.72 14.60 -6.77
N LEU A 38 -1.83 14.41 -8.09
CA LEU A 38 -0.78 14.82 -9.03
C LEU A 38 -0.63 16.34 -9.12
N ARG A 39 -1.70 17.12 -8.91
CA ARG A 39 -1.59 18.57 -8.82
C ARG A 39 -0.81 19.00 -7.59
N TYR A 40 -1.08 18.42 -6.42
CA TYR A 40 -0.28 18.68 -5.22
C TYR A 40 1.18 18.29 -5.42
N ALA A 41 1.44 17.14 -6.05
CA ALA A 41 2.79 16.70 -6.39
C ALA A 41 3.52 17.67 -7.32
N ARG A 42 2.85 18.13 -8.39
CA ARG A 42 3.39 19.15 -9.31
C ARG A 42 3.74 20.44 -8.56
N ARG A 43 2.82 20.96 -7.75
CA ARG A 43 3.01 22.23 -7.03
C ARG A 43 4.12 22.14 -5.99
N LEU A 44 4.26 20.99 -5.33
CA LEU A 44 5.39 20.71 -4.44
C LEU A 44 6.73 20.72 -5.21
N ASN A 45 6.75 20.24 -6.45
CA ASN A 45 7.93 20.25 -7.32
C ASN A 45 8.26 21.65 -7.86
N GLU A 46 7.25 22.48 -8.08
CA GLU A 46 7.40 23.89 -8.48
C GLU A 46 7.81 24.81 -7.31
N GLY A 47 7.94 24.28 -6.09
CA GLY A 47 8.29 25.06 -4.89
C GLY A 47 7.13 25.85 -4.29
N LEU A 48 5.90 25.60 -4.75
CA LEU A 48 4.67 26.24 -4.26
C LEU A 48 4.07 25.53 -3.03
N GLY A 49 4.74 24.49 -2.54
CA GLY A 49 4.31 23.68 -1.41
C GLY A 49 3.10 22.80 -1.72
N LEU A 50 2.58 22.15 -0.67
CA LEU A 50 1.37 21.33 -0.74
C LEU A 50 0.12 22.22 -0.71
N THR A 51 -0.15 22.90 -1.81
CA THR A 51 -1.23 23.88 -1.98
C THR A 51 -2.09 23.53 -3.20
N TRP A 52 -3.35 23.96 -3.24
CA TRP A 52 -4.24 23.72 -4.39
C TRP A 52 -4.12 24.82 -5.45
N THR A 53 -4.40 26.06 -5.09
CA THR A 53 -4.40 27.24 -5.98
C THR A 53 -3.86 28.45 -5.24
N GLY A 54 -3.12 29.32 -5.93
CA GLY A 54 -2.52 30.51 -5.30
C GLY A 54 -1.45 30.15 -4.28
N ASN A 55 -1.41 30.85 -3.16
CA ASN A 55 -0.46 30.61 -2.06
C ASN A 55 -1.16 30.11 -0.79
N GLU A 56 -2.47 29.87 -0.86
CA GLU A 56 -3.24 29.40 0.27
C GLU A 56 -2.95 27.91 0.52
N ARG A 57 -2.78 27.58 1.80
CA ARG A 57 -2.54 26.21 2.23
C ARG A 57 -3.89 25.62 2.61
N VAL A 58 -4.43 24.80 1.71
CA VAL A 58 -5.62 24.00 1.92
C VAL A 58 -5.25 22.54 1.67
N GLU A 59 -5.69 21.62 2.54
CA GLU A 59 -5.49 20.19 2.38
C GLU A 59 -6.69 19.59 1.62
N GLY A 60 -6.50 19.33 0.34
CA GLY A 60 -7.51 18.72 -0.54
C GLY A 60 -7.23 17.27 -0.94
N TYR A 61 -6.21 16.64 -0.36
CA TYR A 61 -5.84 15.25 -0.63
C TYR A 61 -6.08 14.39 0.63
N THR A 62 -6.18 13.07 0.45
CA THR A 62 -6.35 12.11 1.57
C THR A 62 -5.21 11.10 1.69
N ASP A 63 -4.22 11.26 0.82
CA ASP A 63 -3.22 10.31 0.41
C ASP A 63 -1.83 10.97 0.43
N LEU A 64 -1.47 11.59 1.56
CA LEU A 64 -0.23 12.36 1.74
C LEU A 64 1.00 11.60 1.23
N LEU A 65 1.13 10.33 1.61
CA LEU A 65 2.29 9.53 1.20
C LEU A 65 2.30 9.31 -0.32
N TRP A 66 1.15 9.14 -0.96
CA TRP A 66 1.06 9.00 -2.41
C TRP A 66 1.47 10.28 -3.14
N VAL A 67 1.02 11.45 -2.66
CA VAL A 67 1.46 12.76 -3.17
C VAL A 67 2.99 12.88 -3.10
N LEU A 68 3.60 12.51 -1.97
CA LEU A 68 5.05 12.59 -1.79
C LEU A 68 5.79 11.58 -2.67
N LEU A 69 5.30 10.34 -2.79
CA LEU A 69 5.89 9.29 -3.61
C LEU A 69 5.86 9.64 -5.10
N THR A 70 4.76 10.25 -5.58
CA THR A 70 4.63 10.69 -6.98
C THR A 70 5.42 11.97 -7.26
N ALA A 71 5.54 12.88 -6.28
CA ALA A 71 6.35 14.09 -6.41
C ALA A 71 7.85 13.79 -6.60
N LEU A 72 8.39 12.78 -5.91
CA LEU A 72 9.82 12.46 -5.92
C LEU A 72 10.38 12.21 -7.35
N PRO A 73 9.82 11.31 -8.17
CA PRO A 73 10.27 11.15 -9.55
C PRO A 73 9.93 12.37 -10.43
N GLY A 74 8.85 13.09 -10.12
CA GLY A 74 8.52 14.35 -10.77
C GLY A 74 9.60 15.42 -10.62
N ARG A 75 10.36 15.44 -9.52
CA ARG A 75 11.54 16.33 -9.37
C ARG A 75 12.66 16.03 -10.35
N LEU A 76 12.71 14.80 -10.85
CA LEU A 76 13.66 14.36 -11.88
C LEU A 76 13.12 14.63 -13.30
N GLY A 77 11.98 15.31 -13.43
CA GLY A 77 11.35 15.60 -14.71
C GLY A 77 10.53 14.45 -15.30
N LEU A 78 10.25 13.39 -14.52
CA LEU A 78 9.36 12.32 -14.99
C LEU A 78 7.91 12.79 -15.01
N ASP A 79 7.15 12.30 -15.99
CA ASP A 79 5.72 12.56 -16.08
C ASP A 79 4.98 11.97 -14.87
N LEU A 80 4.13 12.79 -14.23
CA LEU A 80 3.46 12.42 -12.98
C LEU A 80 2.39 11.35 -13.18
N ILE A 81 1.68 11.36 -14.31
CA ILE A 81 0.66 10.36 -14.63
C ILE A 81 1.33 8.99 -14.81
N TRP A 82 2.41 8.95 -15.60
CA TRP A 82 3.20 7.72 -15.77
C TRP A 82 3.84 7.26 -14.46
N THR A 83 4.35 8.18 -13.65
CA THR A 83 4.90 7.86 -12.33
C THR A 83 3.86 7.16 -11.47
N ALA A 84 2.66 7.72 -11.34
CA ALA A 84 1.58 7.15 -10.56
C ALA A 84 1.15 5.78 -11.08
N ARG A 85 0.96 5.64 -12.40
CA ARG A 85 0.62 4.35 -13.04
C ARG A 85 1.65 3.28 -12.78
N VAL A 86 2.93 3.61 -12.95
CA VAL A 86 4.02 2.65 -12.76
C VAL A 86 4.12 2.22 -11.30
N LEU A 87 4.03 3.17 -10.35
CA LEU A 87 4.04 2.86 -8.93
C LEU A 87 2.86 1.95 -8.55
N ASP A 88 1.67 2.25 -9.04
CA ASP A 88 0.48 1.48 -8.70
C ASP A 88 0.51 0.07 -9.29
N PHE A 89 0.94 -0.04 -10.55
CA PHE A 89 1.17 -1.30 -11.21
C PHE A 89 2.24 -2.16 -10.52
N ILE A 90 3.35 -1.56 -10.07
CA ILE A 90 4.38 -2.24 -9.26
C ILE A 90 3.76 -2.77 -7.96
N GLY A 91 2.87 -2.01 -7.35
CA GLY A 91 2.08 -2.43 -6.20
C GLY A 91 1.25 -3.69 -6.46
N ALA A 92 0.52 -3.71 -7.57
CA ALA A 92 -0.29 -4.88 -7.95
C ALA A 92 0.59 -6.11 -8.23
N LEU A 93 1.75 -5.95 -8.88
CA LEU A 93 2.73 -7.01 -9.07
C LEU A 93 3.33 -7.50 -7.74
N LEU A 94 3.60 -6.58 -6.81
CA LEU A 94 4.05 -6.91 -5.47
C LEU A 94 2.99 -7.75 -4.75
N ALA A 95 1.71 -7.41 -4.87
CA ALA A 95 0.63 -8.21 -4.29
C ALA A 95 0.61 -9.64 -4.83
N ILE A 96 0.70 -9.80 -6.16
CA ILE A 96 0.80 -11.12 -6.83
C ILE A 96 2.00 -11.89 -6.29
N LEU A 97 3.16 -11.24 -6.16
CA LEU A 97 4.36 -11.87 -5.61
C LEU A 97 4.14 -12.31 -4.15
N MET A 98 3.68 -11.42 -3.28
CA MET A 98 3.48 -11.70 -1.85
C MET A 98 2.50 -12.85 -1.62
N VAL A 99 1.38 -12.88 -2.33
CA VAL A 99 0.42 -13.98 -2.25
C VAL A 99 1.03 -15.30 -2.73
N SER A 100 1.96 -15.25 -3.68
CA SER A 100 2.66 -16.42 -4.22
C SER A 100 3.71 -17.03 -3.30
N LEU A 101 4.14 -16.33 -2.24
CA LEU A 101 5.12 -16.84 -1.29
C LEU A 101 4.47 -17.70 -0.20
N SER A 102 5.14 -18.78 0.22
CA SER A 102 4.76 -19.52 1.42
C SER A 102 5.03 -18.67 2.66
N PRO A 103 4.05 -18.50 3.57
CA PRO A 103 4.29 -17.85 4.86
C PRO A 103 5.45 -18.51 5.61
N GLU A 104 5.46 -19.83 5.71
CA GLU A 104 6.39 -20.62 6.54
C GLU A 104 7.86 -20.46 6.08
N SER A 105 8.08 -20.46 4.76
CA SER A 105 9.42 -20.57 4.17
C SER A 105 9.87 -19.35 3.36
N LEU A 106 8.94 -18.45 3.03
CA LEU A 106 9.11 -17.38 2.02
C LEU A 106 9.54 -17.91 0.65
N GLN A 107 9.44 -19.22 0.41
CA GLN A 107 9.76 -19.80 -0.88
C GLN A 107 8.62 -19.56 -1.86
N PRO A 108 8.93 -19.26 -3.13
CA PRO A 108 7.92 -19.12 -4.17
C PRO A 108 7.13 -20.43 -4.39
N SER A 109 5.80 -20.33 -4.40
CA SER A 109 4.90 -21.45 -4.65
C SER A 109 4.12 -21.27 -5.95
N ARG A 110 4.30 -22.20 -6.89
CA ARG A 110 3.57 -22.19 -8.17
C ARG A 110 2.07 -22.33 -7.96
N THR A 111 1.64 -23.16 -7.00
CA THR A 111 0.22 -23.34 -6.69
C THR A 111 -0.40 -22.05 -6.18
N ARG A 112 0.28 -21.32 -5.29
CA ARG A 112 -0.21 -20.03 -4.76
C ARG A 112 -0.23 -18.95 -5.84
N LEU A 113 0.75 -18.96 -6.75
CA LEU A 113 0.78 -18.07 -7.92
C LEU A 113 -0.38 -18.37 -8.89
N LEU A 114 -0.65 -19.64 -9.19
CA LEU A 114 -1.74 -20.05 -10.10
C LEU A 114 -3.14 -19.86 -9.50
N THR A 115 -3.25 -19.82 -8.18
CA THR A 115 -4.53 -19.60 -7.49
C THR A 115 -4.68 -18.14 -7.14
N GLY A 116 -4.03 -17.67 -6.06
CA GLY A 116 -4.16 -16.31 -5.58
C GLY A 116 -3.56 -15.27 -6.53
N GLY A 117 -2.38 -15.52 -7.10
CA GLY A 117 -1.74 -14.57 -8.02
C GLY A 117 -2.55 -14.37 -9.31
N LEU A 118 -3.01 -15.46 -9.92
CA LEU A 118 -3.86 -15.42 -11.11
C LEU A 118 -5.25 -14.85 -10.81
N ALA A 119 -5.83 -15.15 -9.64
CA ALA A 119 -7.09 -14.54 -9.23
C ALA A 119 -6.98 -13.01 -9.10
N LEU A 120 -5.87 -12.49 -8.57
CA LEU A 120 -5.61 -11.05 -8.56
C LEU A 120 -5.44 -10.48 -9.98
N ALA A 121 -4.68 -11.16 -10.85
CA ALA A 121 -4.48 -10.72 -12.24
C ALA A 121 -5.78 -10.69 -13.06
N LEU A 122 -6.70 -11.62 -12.82
CA LEU A 122 -8.00 -11.70 -13.48
C LEU A 122 -9.10 -10.86 -12.81
N SER A 123 -8.81 -10.22 -11.67
CA SER A 123 -9.76 -9.37 -10.96
C SER A 123 -9.90 -8.02 -11.68
N ALA A 124 -11.10 -7.72 -12.17
CA ALA A 124 -11.39 -6.44 -12.84
C ALA A 124 -11.04 -5.22 -11.97
N PRO A 125 -11.40 -5.16 -10.67
CA PRO A 125 -10.96 -4.08 -9.79
C PRO A 125 -9.43 -3.92 -9.73
N VAL A 126 -8.67 -5.03 -9.68
CA VAL A 126 -7.20 -4.94 -9.63
C VAL A 126 -6.66 -4.37 -10.94
N ALA A 127 -7.17 -4.84 -12.09
CA ALA A 127 -6.69 -4.41 -13.40
C ALA A 127 -7.02 -2.94 -13.71
N VAL A 128 -8.25 -2.49 -13.44
CA VAL A 128 -8.63 -1.09 -13.70
C VAL A 128 -7.86 -0.12 -12.80
N TRP A 129 -7.71 -0.47 -11.51
CA TRP A 129 -7.08 0.43 -10.55
C TRP A 129 -5.55 0.46 -10.68
N ALA A 130 -4.90 -0.65 -11.07
CA ALA A 130 -3.46 -0.71 -11.31
C ALA A 130 -2.93 0.27 -12.37
N ILE A 131 -3.82 0.85 -13.20
CA ILE A 131 -3.50 1.93 -14.16
C ILE A 131 -4.27 3.22 -13.90
N GLY A 132 -5.07 3.27 -12.84
CA GLY A 132 -6.00 4.35 -12.52
C GLY A 132 -5.33 5.61 -11.96
N GLY A 133 -4.01 5.56 -11.65
CA GLY A 133 -3.22 6.71 -11.18
C GLY A 133 -3.37 7.04 -9.69
N LEU A 134 -4.20 6.29 -8.99
CA LEU A 134 -4.31 6.29 -7.53
C LEU A 134 -3.38 5.22 -6.93
N GLU A 135 -3.34 5.15 -5.61
CA GLU A 135 -2.46 4.33 -4.78
C GLU A 135 -2.97 2.89 -4.54
N HIS A 136 -4.06 2.47 -5.18
CA HIS A 136 -4.81 1.26 -4.84
C HIS A 136 -4.01 -0.05 -5.02
N GLY A 137 -3.36 -0.24 -6.16
CA GLY A 137 -2.43 -1.33 -6.39
C GLY A 137 -1.24 -1.30 -5.43
N PHE A 138 -0.69 -0.13 -5.14
CA PHE A 138 0.39 0.06 -4.15
C PHE A 138 -0.06 -0.36 -2.74
N MET A 139 -1.24 0.11 -2.30
CA MET A 139 -1.88 -0.31 -1.06
C MET A 139 -2.11 -1.83 -1.03
N LEU A 140 -2.59 -2.42 -2.12
CA LEU A 140 -2.80 -3.87 -2.22
C LEU A 140 -1.49 -4.65 -2.00
N GLY A 141 -0.38 -4.20 -2.62
CA GLY A 141 0.94 -4.79 -2.44
C GLY A 141 1.44 -4.71 -1.00
N VAL A 142 1.32 -3.54 -0.38
CA VAL A 142 1.70 -3.32 1.03
C VAL A 142 0.84 -4.16 1.97
N LEU A 143 -0.48 -4.24 1.74
CA LEU A 143 -1.39 -5.06 2.52
C LEU A 143 -1.07 -6.55 2.38
N ALA A 144 -0.82 -7.04 1.16
CA ALA A 144 -0.43 -8.43 0.93
C ALA A 144 0.88 -8.77 1.66
N ALA A 145 1.85 -7.86 1.66
CA ALA A 145 3.07 -7.99 2.45
C ALA A 145 2.78 -8.03 3.96
N ALA A 146 1.95 -7.11 4.47
CA ALA A 146 1.58 -7.05 5.87
C ALA A 146 0.94 -8.37 6.34
N LEU A 147 0.01 -8.93 5.56
CA LEU A 147 -0.65 -10.19 5.85
C LEU A 147 0.29 -11.40 5.79
N LEU A 148 1.21 -11.43 4.81
CA LEU A 148 2.23 -12.49 4.71
C LEU A 148 3.13 -12.49 5.96
N PHE A 149 3.66 -11.33 6.34
CA PHE A 149 4.54 -11.21 7.50
C PHE A 149 3.80 -11.38 8.83
N LEU A 150 2.52 -11.01 8.90
CA LEU A 150 1.68 -11.30 10.05
C LEU A 150 1.47 -12.79 10.23
N ASN A 151 1.13 -13.51 9.16
CA ASN A 151 0.95 -14.97 9.23
C ASN A 151 2.24 -15.65 9.72
N ARG A 152 3.40 -15.23 9.21
CA ARG A 152 4.71 -15.66 9.76
C ARG A 152 4.86 -15.38 11.24
N ALA A 153 4.51 -14.18 11.68
CA ALA A 153 4.65 -13.78 13.08
C ALA A 153 3.68 -14.53 14.01
N LEU A 154 2.58 -15.07 13.47
CA LEU A 154 1.61 -15.89 14.20
C LEU A 154 1.99 -17.38 14.25
N GLN A 155 2.67 -17.90 13.22
CA GLN A 155 3.10 -19.29 13.15
C GLN A 155 4.39 -19.58 13.93
N ASP A 156 5.18 -18.55 14.23
CA ASP A 156 6.41 -18.69 15.00
C ASP A 156 6.08 -18.76 16.50
N ASP A 157 6.51 -19.83 17.18
CA ASP A 157 6.28 -20.06 18.62
C ASP A 157 6.88 -18.95 19.49
N LYS A 158 7.98 -18.33 19.02
CA LYS A 158 8.69 -17.25 19.74
C LYS A 158 8.97 -16.09 18.79
N PRO A 159 7.92 -15.41 18.30
CA PRO A 159 8.09 -14.42 17.26
C PRO A 159 8.83 -13.21 17.81
N ALA A 160 9.95 -12.89 17.15
CA ALA A 160 10.75 -11.72 17.46
C ALA A 160 9.90 -10.44 17.40
N THR A 161 10.10 -9.51 18.34
CA THR A 161 9.40 -8.21 18.37
C THR A 161 9.54 -7.47 17.03
N ARG A 162 10.69 -7.59 16.36
CA ARG A 162 10.94 -7.00 15.04
C ARG A 162 9.93 -7.41 13.97
N ASN A 163 9.43 -8.66 14.00
CA ASN A 163 8.47 -9.13 13.00
C ASN A 163 7.11 -8.43 13.17
N TRP A 164 6.67 -8.23 14.41
CA TRP A 164 5.44 -7.49 14.72
C TRP A 164 5.57 -6.01 14.40
N LEU A 165 6.74 -5.42 14.67
CA LEU A 165 7.04 -4.03 14.28
C LEU A 165 7.09 -3.85 12.77
N LEU A 166 7.60 -4.83 12.02
CA LEU A 166 7.59 -4.80 10.55
C LEU A 166 6.14 -4.78 10.02
N VAL A 167 5.26 -5.62 10.57
CA VAL A 167 3.84 -5.59 10.20
C VAL A 167 3.22 -4.24 10.59
N GLY A 168 3.48 -3.74 11.80
CA GLY A 168 3.03 -2.41 12.23
C GLY A 168 3.50 -1.30 11.31
N LEU A 169 4.74 -1.36 10.81
CA LEU A 169 5.28 -0.39 9.84
C LEU A 169 4.52 -0.45 8.51
N LEU A 170 4.22 -1.65 7.99
CA LEU A 170 3.45 -1.81 6.76
C LEU A 170 2.02 -1.27 6.93
N LEU A 171 1.38 -1.51 8.08
CA LEU A 171 0.08 -0.94 8.41
C LEU A 171 0.13 0.60 8.57
N ALA A 172 1.25 1.12 9.05
CA ALA A 172 1.47 2.56 9.17
C ALA A 172 1.63 3.22 7.80
N ILE A 173 2.34 2.55 6.88
CA ILE A 173 2.44 2.95 5.47
C ILE A 173 1.04 2.98 4.83
N LEU A 174 0.22 1.94 5.02
CA LEU A 174 -1.18 1.95 4.54
C LEU A 174 -1.96 3.15 5.08
N SER A 175 -1.78 3.46 6.37
CA SER A 175 -2.48 4.57 7.03
C SER A 175 -2.11 5.96 6.49
N LEU A 176 -0.90 6.12 5.95
CA LEU A 176 -0.48 7.36 5.28
C LEU A 176 -0.75 7.37 3.77
N LEU A 177 -0.90 6.20 3.16
CA LEU A 177 -1.26 6.08 1.75
C LEU A 177 -2.69 6.55 1.52
N ARG A 178 -3.62 6.29 2.44
CA ARG A 178 -5.02 6.72 2.29
C ARG A 178 -5.74 6.78 3.64
N ALA A 179 -6.79 7.60 3.70
CA ALA A 179 -7.60 7.81 4.91
C ALA A 179 -8.30 6.55 5.45
N ASP A 180 -8.48 5.49 4.65
CA ASP A 180 -9.04 4.21 5.09
C ASP A 180 -7.97 3.18 5.52
N GLY A 181 -6.69 3.49 5.33
CA GLY A 181 -5.59 2.66 5.83
C GLY A 181 -5.66 2.35 7.33
N PRO A 182 -6.08 3.29 8.21
CA PRO A 182 -6.34 3.00 9.62
C PRO A 182 -7.45 1.96 9.83
N VAL A 183 -8.45 1.91 8.95
CA VAL A 183 -9.52 0.89 9.00
C VAL A 183 -8.94 -0.49 8.69
N LEU A 184 -8.04 -0.60 7.70
CA LEU A 184 -7.32 -1.84 7.41
C LEU A 184 -6.42 -2.26 8.57
N ALA A 185 -5.70 -1.32 9.20
CA ALA A 185 -4.88 -1.59 10.37
C ALA A 185 -5.72 -2.10 11.56
N LEU A 186 -6.88 -1.48 11.79
CA LEU A 186 -7.84 -1.91 12.81
C LEU A 186 -8.37 -3.31 12.50
N GLY A 187 -8.77 -3.58 11.25
CA GLY A 187 -9.24 -4.90 10.82
C GLY A 187 -8.20 -5.99 11.03
N VAL A 188 -6.93 -5.71 10.75
CA VAL A 188 -5.82 -6.63 11.03
C VAL A 188 -5.65 -6.87 12.54
N GLY A 189 -5.68 -5.81 13.35
CA GLY A 189 -5.61 -5.93 14.82
C GLY A 189 -6.76 -6.75 15.40
N LEU A 190 -8.00 -6.49 14.94
CA LEU A 190 -9.18 -7.27 15.31
C LEU A 190 -9.07 -8.72 14.86
N GLY A 191 -8.56 -8.96 13.64
CA GLY A 191 -8.30 -10.31 13.14
C GLY A 191 -7.38 -11.11 14.06
N VAL A 192 -6.31 -10.48 14.58
CA VAL A 192 -5.40 -11.11 15.55
C VAL A 192 -6.08 -11.41 16.89
N ILE A 193 -6.98 -10.55 17.35
CA ILE A 193 -7.74 -10.78 18.59
C ILE A 193 -8.72 -11.94 18.40
N LEU A 194 -9.48 -11.91 17.30
CA LEU A 194 -10.55 -12.86 17.01
C LEU A 194 -10.05 -14.23 16.57
N SER A 195 -8.86 -14.32 15.99
CA SER A 195 -8.31 -15.60 15.55
C SER A 195 -7.96 -16.54 16.71
N GLY A 196 -7.81 -16.00 17.93
CA GLY A 196 -7.39 -16.77 19.09
C GLY A 196 -5.98 -17.38 18.95
N SER A 197 -5.20 -16.93 17.96
CA SER A 197 -3.90 -17.52 17.62
C SER A 197 -2.81 -17.26 18.67
N ILE A 198 -3.04 -16.30 19.57
CA ILE A 198 -2.13 -15.97 20.68
C ILE A 198 -2.79 -16.35 22.00
N SER A 199 -2.10 -17.12 22.82
CA SER A 199 -2.59 -17.55 24.12
C SER A 199 -2.43 -16.46 25.18
N GLY A 200 -3.54 -16.11 25.82
CA GLY A 200 -3.56 -15.21 26.97
C GLY A 200 -3.69 -13.72 26.62
N PHE A 201 -4.61 -13.06 27.33
CA PHE A 201 -4.98 -11.66 27.11
C PHE A 201 -3.78 -10.70 27.10
N ARG A 202 -2.84 -10.83 28.05
CA ARG A 202 -1.67 -9.95 28.14
C ARG A 202 -0.75 -10.05 26.92
N GLN A 203 -0.58 -11.24 26.37
CA GLN A 203 0.28 -11.45 25.20
C GLN A 203 -0.41 -10.91 23.94
N THR A 204 -1.70 -11.18 23.76
CA THR A 204 -2.50 -10.61 22.67
C THR A 204 -2.49 -9.08 22.71
N ALA A 205 -2.77 -8.48 23.87
CA ALA A 205 -2.74 -7.03 24.06
C ALA A 205 -1.36 -6.42 23.72
N ARG A 206 -0.27 -7.07 24.14
CA ARG A 206 1.09 -6.62 23.78
C ARG A 206 1.33 -6.68 22.28
N ARG A 207 0.94 -7.76 21.60
CA ARG A 207 1.16 -7.93 20.15
C ARG A 207 0.31 -6.96 19.33
N VAL A 208 -0.95 -6.79 19.69
CA VAL A 208 -1.83 -5.78 19.08
C VAL A 208 -1.30 -4.36 19.34
N GLY A 209 -0.78 -4.08 20.54
CA GLY A 209 -0.11 -2.83 20.84
C GLY A 209 1.10 -2.57 19.93
N LEU A 210 1.91 -3.58 19.64
CA LEU A 210 3.03 -3.46 18.68
C LEU A 210 2.55 -3.22 17.24
N LEU A 211 1.44 -3.85 16.82
CA LEU A 211 0.85 -3.61 15.51
C LEU A 211 0.31 -2.18 15.38
N ALA A 212 -0.32 -1.66 16.45
CA ALA A 212 -0.98 -0.36 16.46
C ALA A 212 -0.02 0.82 16.73
N ALA A 213 1.12 0.58 17.37
CA ALA A 213 2.04 1.65 17.77
C ALA A 213 2.49 2.55 16.60
N LEU A 214 2.96 1.95 15.50
CA LEU A 214 3.44 2.70 14.33
C LEU A 214 2.29 3.36 13.53
N PRO A 215 1.17 2.68 13.24
CA PRO A 215 0.02 3.33 12.61
C PRO A 215 -0.49 4.53 13.42
N CYS A 216 -0.67 4.37 14.74
CA CYS A 216 -1.09 5.48 15.60
C CYS A 216 -0.07 6.62 15.60
N CYS A 217 1.22 6.32 15.65
CA CYS A 217 2.28 7.33 15.58
C CYS A 217 2.25 8.09 14.24
N PHE A 218 2.03 7.40 13.12
CA PHE A 218 2.04 8.01 11.79
C PHE A 218 0.80 8.86 11.56
N VAL A 219 -0.37 8.38 11.97
CA VAL A 219 -1.61 9.16 11.94
C VAL A 219 -1.48 10.41 12.83
N ALA A 220 -0.91 10.27 14.02
CA ALA A 220 -0.65 11.41 14.89
C ALA A 220 0.35 12.40 14.26
N ALA A 221 1.41 11.90 13.62
CA ALA A 221 2.37 12.75 12.90
C ALA A 221 1.71 13.49 11.73
N GLN A 222 0.82 12.84 10.98
CA GLN A 222 0.05 13.48 9.91
C GLN A 222 -0.90 14.56 10.46
N LEU A 223 -1.56 14.32 11.59
CA LEU A 223 -2.39 15.31 12.27
C LEU A 223 -1.57 16.52 12.75
N VAL A 224 -0.41 16.28 13.35
CA VAL A 224 0.50 17.36 13.77
C VAL A 224 1.00 18.15 12.56
N PHE A 225 1.43 17.46 11.50
CA PHE A 225 1.81 18.11 10.24
C PHE A 225 0.67 18.98 9.71
N ARG A 226 -0.56 18.45 9.70
CA ARG A 226 -1.74 19.18 9.24
C ARG A 226 -1.96 20.46 10.03
N LEU A 227 -1.90 20.39 11.36
CA LEU A 227 -2.07 21.57 12.22
C LEU A 227 -0.98 22.61 12.01
N LEU A 228 0.27 22.18 11.89
CA LEU A 228 1.39 23.09 11.71
C LEU A 228 1.43 23.71 10.31
N TYR A 229 1.00 22.97 9.28
CA TYR A 229 1.11 23.39 7.89
C TYR A 229 -0.15 24.11 7.39
N TYR A 230 -1.34 23.58 7.70
CA TYR A 230 -2.64 24.07 7.25
C TYR A 230 -3.40 24.86 8.32
N GLY A 231 -3.09 24.69 9.60
CA GLY A 231 -3.79 25.39 10.71
C GLY A 231 -5.13 24.77 11.11
N GLU A 232 -5.51 23.63 10.54
CA GLU A 232 -6.79 22.97 10.77
C GLU A 232 -6.63 21.55 11.33
N TRP A 233 -7.64 21.05 12.04
CA TRP A 233 -7.67 19.68 12.56
C TRP A 233 -8.21 18.66 11.53
N ILE A 234 -9.12 19.14 10.68
CA ILE A 234 -9.86 18.35 9.69
C ILE A 234 -9.56 18.95 8.32
N PRO A 235 -9.35 18.14 7.27
CA PRO A 235 -9.17 18.66 5.92
C PRO A 235 -10.40 19.45 5.47
N ASN A 236 -10.19 20.63 4.89
CA ASN A 236 -11.25 21.49 4.38
C ASN A 236 -11.13 21.66 2.87
N SER A 237 -11.63 20.67 2.11
CA SER A 237 -11.53 20.65 0.65
C SER A 237 -12.45 21.65 -0.07
N ALA A 238 -13.21 22.46 0.65
CA ALA A 238 -14.24 23.37 0.12
C ALA A 238 -13.87 24.87 0.19
N LEU A 239 -12.70 25.22 0.73
CA LEU A 239 -12.11 26.56 0.66
C LEU A 239 -11.39 26.78 -0.67
#